data_AF-A0A9D4A9K2-F1
#
_entry.id   AF-A0A9D4A9K2-F1
#
_cell.length_a   1.000
_cell.length_b   1.000
_cell.length_c   1.000
_cell.angle_alpha   90.00
_cell.angle_beta   90.00
_cell.angle_gamma   90.00
#
_symmetry.space_group_name_H-M   'P 1'
#
loop_
_entity.id
_entity.type
_entity.pdbx_description
1 polymer ?
#
loop_
_entity_poly.entity_id
_entity_poly.type
_entity_poly.pdbx_seq_one_letter_code
_entity_poly.pdbx_strand_id
1 'polypeptide(L)'
;MRVGKMRRRRLRDLSIVRNTPNSEEGNSEQKTVIGCSNVLETLDESAEFQSNPVGSKARLLASYLGIIARNANMLPINYESWCQMLDSNKNQALDNIKERFALEVSDDYIKKTLGKKWRDHKSTLKKEYFKKDISLKEKLRNVPPGMLRYQWEDAVRFWNSKKREDCERVGTSSRQKQKFTHTEESRSFASEVSSGQKVGRLQLFDITHRKKDGSPITSEAGEIMFIRRN
;
A
#
# COMPACT_ATOMS: atom_id res chain seq x y z
N MET A 1 -3.90 -12.10 57.12
CA MET A 1 -4.41 -10.76 56.82
C MET A 1 -3.54 -9.70 57.48
N ARG A 2 -2.80 -8.88 56.71
CA ARG A 2 -2.30 -7.50 57.00
C ARG A 2 -1.24 -7.15 55.94
N VAL A 3 -1.45 -6.07 55.18
CA VAL A 3 -0.50 -5.57 54.17
C VAL A 3 0.29 -4.40 54.76
N GLY A 4 1.62 -4.50 54.78
CA GLY A 4 2.50 -3.41 55.19
C GLY A 4 2.54 -2.28 54.16
N LYS A 5 1.97 -1.12 54.49
CA LYS A 5 1.82 0.02 53.58
C LYS A 5 2.90 1.07 53.86
N MET A 6 3.89 1.21 52.97
CA MET A 6 4.90 2.28 53.08
C MET A 6 4.75 3.38 52.02
N ARG A 7 5.35 4.55 52.32
CA ARG A 7 4.93 5.85 51.77
C ARG A 7 5.71 6.23 50.51
N ARG A 8 5.00 6.86 49.56
CA ARG A 8 5.61 7.61 48.44
C ARG A 8 6.55 8.69 49.00
N ARG A 9 7.73 8.85 48.42
CA ARG A 9 8.50 10.10 48.46
C ARG A 9 8.59 10.65 47.04
N ARG A 10 8.17 11.91 46.85
CA ARG A 10 8.58 12.74 45.72
C ARG A 10 9.71 13.64 46.22
N LEU A 11 10.77 13.78 45.45
CA LEU A 11 11.58 14.99 45.43
C LEU A 11 11.71 15.44 43.98
N ARG A 12 11.84 16.75 43.78
CA ARG A 12 12.06 17.39 42.50
C ARG A 12 13.49 17.90 42.45
N ASP A 13 14.03 17.93 41.23
CA ASP A 13 14.96 18.90 40.65
C ASP A 13 15.82 19.74 41.61
N LEU A 14 17.14 19.72 41.40
CA LEU A 14 17.88 20.95 41.08
C LEU A 14 19.21 20.64 40.39
N SER A 15 19.73 21.64 39.67
CA SER A 15 20.87 21.55 38.76
C SER A 15 22.22 21.79 39.44
N ILE A 16 23.28 21.22 38.88
CA ILE A 16 24.65 21.77 38.97
C ILE A 16 25.28 21.74 37.57
N VAL A 17 25.68 22.92 37.09
CA VAL A 17 26.45 23.12 35.85
C VAL A 17 27.95 23.07 36.18
N ARG A 18 28.75 22.32 35.40
CA ARG A 18 30.20 22.55 35.29
C ARG A 18 30.76 22.25 33.87
N ASN A 19 31.32 23.30 33.27
CA ASN A 19 32.55 23.34 32.47
C ASN A 19 32.60 22.71 31.06
N THR A 20 32.53 23.59 30.05
CA THR A 20 33.42 23.62 28.86
C THR A 20 34.81 24.20 29.24
N PRO A 21 35.84 24.34 28.36
CA PRO A 21 35.89 24.10 26.90
C PRO A 21 37.07 23.22 26.41
N ASN A 22 37.13 23.05 25.06
CA ASN A 22 38.28 22.86 24.15
C ASN A 22 37.72 22.14 22.88
N SER A 23 37.84 22.58 21.62
CA SER A 23 38.86 23.37 20.90
C SER A 23 40.19 22.59 20.73
N GLU A 24 40.73 22.32 19.54
CA GLU A 24 40.27 22.51 18.13
C GLU A 24 39.75 21.17 17.52
N GLU A 25 39.31 20.97 16.26
CA GLU A 25 39.17 21.75 15.00
C GLU A 25 37.82 21.31 14.30
N GLY A 26 37.47 21.46 13.00
CA GLY A 26 38.27 21.90 11.85
C GLY A 26 37.67 21.83 10.43
N ASN A 27 38.60 21.71 9.47
CA ASN A 27 38.60 22.02 8.03
C ASN A 27 37.61 21.31 7.04
N SER A 28 37.37 22.03 5.93
CA SER A 28 37.01 21.61 4.56
C SER A 28 35.71 20.86 4.27
N GLU A 29 34.83 21.62 3.61
CA GLU A 29 33.74 21.21 2.74
C GLU A 29 34.05 20.03 1.78
N GLN A 30 33.04 19.18 1.54
CA GLN A 30 32.73 18.72 0.18
C GLN A 30 31.21 18.78 -0.06
N LYS A 31 30.76 19.83 -0.75
CA LYS A 31 29.40 19.92 -1.32
C LYS A 31 29.39 19.32 -2.73
N THR A 32 28.83 18.12 -2.90
CA THR A 32 28.57 17.56 -4.24
C THR A 32 27.08 17.64 -4.55
N VAL A 33 26.70 18.61 -5.38
CA VAL A 33 25.30 18.86 -5.77
C VAL A 33 24.89 17.94 -6.92
N ILE A 34 24.18 16.87 -6.59
CA ILE A 34 23.33 16.11 -7.52
C ILE A 34 22.07 15.72 -6.75
N GLY A 35 20.84 15.91 -7.24
CA GLY A 35 20.45 16.49 -8.52
C GLY A 35 18.95 16.35 -8.77
N CYS A 36 18.13 16.47 -7.71
CA CYS A 36 16.68 16.28 -7.76
C CYS A 36 15.93 17.61 -7.63
N SER A 37 16.33 18.62 -8.43
CA SER A 37 15.51 19.82 -8.55
C SER A 37 14.25 19.50 -9.35
N ASN A 38 13.14 19.38 -8.63
CA ASN A 38 11.84 19.82 -9.11
C ASN A 38 11.22 20.57 -7.93
N VAL A 39 11.49 21.87 -7.88
CA VAL A 39 10.72 22.79 -7.03
C VAL A 39 9.27 22.64 -7.46
N LEU A 40 8.41 22.18 -6.55
CA LEU A 40 6.98 22.22 -6.79
C LEU A 40 6.53 23.65 -6.54
N GLU A 41 6.65 24.50 -7.56
CA GLU A 41 6.15 25.87 -7.52
C GLU A 41 4.64 25.87 -7.19
N THR A 42 4.21 26.94 -6.54
CA THR A 42 2.87 27.09 -5.99
C THR A 42 1.84 27.27 -7.10
N LEU A 43 1.18 26.18 -7.47
CA LEU A 43 -0.09 26.21 -8.20
C LEU A 43 -1.25 26.31 -7.21
N ASP A 44 -1.59 27.55 -6.87
CA ASP A 44 -2.84 27.92 -6.21
C ASP A 44 -3.96 27.94 -7.27
N GLU A 45 -4.60 26.79 -7.49
CA GLU A 45 -5.85 26.70 -8.25
C GLU A 45 -6.70 25.53 -7.70
N SER A 46 -7.69 25.86 -6.86
CA SER A 46 -8.61 24.89 -6.25
C SER A 46 -9.66 24.39 -7.26
N ALA A 47 -9.23 23.62 -8.25
CA ALA A 47 -10.08 23.15 -9.36
C ALA A 47 -10.86 21.87 -9.02
N GLU A 48 -12.19 21.93 -9.16
CA GLU A 48 -13.17 20.87 -8.90
C GLU A 48 -12.94 19.59 -9.76
N PHE A 49 -13.42 18.44 -9.27
CA PHE A 49 -13.14 17.11 -9.81
C PHE A 49 -14.41 16.24 -9.90
N GLN A 50 -15.26 16.51 -10.90
CA GLN A 50 -16.40 15.65 -11.21
C GLN A 50 -15.99 14.19 -11.47
N SER A 51 -16.95 13.28 -11.27
CA SER A 51 -16.77 11.84 -11.10
C SER A 51 -15.82 11.18 -12.09
N ASN A 52 -14.81 10.47 -11.54
CA ASN A 52 -13.69 9.82 -12.24
C ASN A 52 -12.86 10.79 -13.11
N PRO A 53 -11.66 11.21 -12.67
CA PRO A 53 -10.80 12.02 -13.52
C PRO A 53 -10.38 11.22 -14.76
N VAL A 54 -10.55 11.82 -15.93
CA VAL A 54 -10.10 11.31 -17.24
C VAL A 54 -8.98 12.21 -17.78
N GLY A 55 -8.07 11.66 -18.57
CA GLY A 55 -6.99 12.42 -19.22
C GLY A 55 -5.84 12.85 -18.29
N SER A 56 -5.28 14.05 -18.53
CA SER A 56 -4.04 14.52 -17.88
C SER A 56 -4.15 14.66 -16.36
N LYS A 57 -5.26 15.23 -15.86
CA LYS A 57 -5.53 15.39 -14.41
C LYS A 57 -5.55 14.03 -13.69
N ALA A 58 -6.09 12.99 -14.33
CA ALA A 58 -6.08 11.62 -13.79
C ALA A 58 -4.67 11.07 -13.60
N ARG A 59 -3.78 11.30 -14.58
CA ARG A 59 -2.38 10.87 -14.54
C ARG A 59 -1.60 11.57 -13.42
N LEU A 60 -1.89 12.86 -13.17
CA LEU A 60 -1.29 13.62 -12.07
C LEU A 60 -1.71 13.04 -10.71
N LEU A 61 -3.01 12.86 -10.46
CA LEU A 61 -3.51 12.26 -9.22
C LEU A 61 -2.97 10.83 -9.01
N ALA A 62 -2.99 9.99 -10.06
CA ALA A 62 -2.50 8.61 -10.01
C ALA A 62 -0.98 8.51 -9.77
N SER A 63 -0.21 9.53 -10.18
CA SER A 63 1.20 9.71 -9.86
C SER A 63 1.39 10.13 -8.40
N TYR A 64 0.66 11.16 -7.95
CA TYR A 64 0.74 11.68 -6.57
C TYR A 64 0.36 10.63 -5.52
N LEU A 65 -0.73 9.88 -5.74
CA LEU A 65 -1.10 8.71 -4.95
C LEU A 65 0.04 7.66 -4.88
N GLY A 66 0.83 7.54 -5.94
CA GLY A 66 2.02 6.70 -5.99
C GLY A 66 3.24 7.29 -5.27
N ILE A 67 3.32 8.60 -5.05
CA ILE A 67 4.34 9.24 -4.21
C ILE A 67 3.98 9.03 -2.73
N ILE A 68 2.75 9.36 -2.34
CA ILE A 68 2.26 9.19 -0.96
C ILE A 68 2.35 7.73 -0.50
N ALA A 69 1.96 6.77 -1.35
CA ALA A 69 2.08 5.34 -1.05
C ALA A 69 3.52 4.79 -0.91
N ARG A 70 4.54 5.59 -1.23
CA ARG A 70 5.97 5.28 -1.02
C ARG A 70 6.61 6.09 0.12
N ASN A 71 5.89 7.05 0.72
CA ASN A 71 6.42 7.88 1.78
C ASN A 71 6.41 7.11 3.12
N ALA A 72 7.58 6.63 3.53
CA ALA A 72 7.76 5.85 4.77
C ALA A 72 7.36 6.60 6.05
N ASN A 73 7.33 7.94 6.04
CA ASN A 73 6.90 8.74 7.18
C ASN A 73 5.36 8.76 7.31
N MET A 74 4.64 8.82 6.18
CA MET A 74 3.17 8.88 6.16
C MET A 74 2.53 7.48 6.21
N LEU A 75 3.03 6.53 5.40
CA LEU A 75 2.44 5.19 5.24
C LEU A 75 3.51 4.09 5.49
N PRO A 76 3.91 3.84 6.75
CA PRO A 76 5.00 2.92 7.11
C PRO A 76 4.85 1.51 6.53
N ILE A 77 5.98 0.89 6.16
CA ILE A 77 5.96 -0.46 5.54
C ILE A 77 5.90 -1.61 6.58
N ASN A 78 6.19 -1.34 7.85
CA ASN A 78 6.33 -2.37 8.89
C ASN A 78 5.01 -2.91 9.44
N TYR A 79 3.88 -2.18 9.30
CA TYR A 79 2.55 -2.77 9.48
C TYR A 79 2.38 -3.99 8.57
N GLU A 80 1.93 -5.16 9.09
CA GLU A 80 1.85 -6.37 8.26
C GLU A 80 0.92 -6.13 7.05
N SER A 81 -0.24 -5.52 7.30
CA SER A 81 -1.32 -5.24 6.34
C SER A 81 -1.87 -3.80 6.43
N TRP A 82 -2.55 -3.37 5.37
CA TRP A 82 -3.21 -2.05 5.29
C TRP A 82 -4.32 -1.86 6.35
N CYS A 83 -4.98 -2.94 6.78
CA CYS A 83 -6.06 -2.86 7.77
C CYS A 83 -5.53 -2.61 9.19
N GLN A 84 -4.32 -3.09 9.51
CA GLN A 84 -3.64 -2.86 10.80
C GLN A 84 -2.92 -1.50 10.87
N MET A 85 -2.70 -0.83 9.74
CA MET A 85 -2.17 0.53 9.74
C MET A 85 -3.14 1.44 10.49
N LEU A 86 -2.62 2.35 11.31
CA LEU A 86 -3.45 3.28 12.09
C LEU A 86 -4.22 4.22 11.16
N ASP A 87 -5.45 4.57 11.53
CA ASP A 87 -6.25 5.50 10.74
C ASP A 87 -5.70 6.93 10.76
N SER A 88 -4.87 7.29 11.76
CA SER A 88 -4.10 8.54 11.75
C SER A 88 -3.17 8.63 10.53
N ASN A 89 -2.43 7.57 10.21
CA ASN A 89 -1.58 7.51 9.00
C ASN A 89 -2.42 7.62 7.71
N LYS A 90 -3.57 6.92 7.66
CA LYS A 90 -4.48 6.95 6.49
C LYS A 90 -5.18 8.29 6.32
N ASN A 91 -5.46 8.99 7.40
CA ASN A 91 -6.05 10.33 7.40
C ASN A 91 -5.01 11.37 7.00
N GLN A 92 -3.83 11.41 7.64
CA GLN A 92 -2.74 12.31 7.26
C GLN A 92 -2.38 12.21 5.76
N ALA A 93 -2.35 10.98 5.21
CA ALA A 93 -2.12 10.74 3.80
C ALA A 93 -3.28 11.19 2.88
N LEU A 94 -4.52 11.19 3.39
CA LEU A 94 -5.72 11.67 2.69
C LEU A 94 -5.82 13.20 2.74
N ASP A 95 -5.55 13.80 3.89
CA ASP A 95 -5.64 15.25 4.12
C ASP A 95 -4.62 15.98 3.23
N ASN A 96 -3.39 15.46 3.13
CA ASN A 96 -2.35 15.97 2.22
C ASN A 96 -2.64 15.72 0.72
N ILE A 97 -3.65 14.91 0.38
CA ILE A 97 -4.19 14.83 -0.99
C ILE A 97 -5.28 15.90 -1.18
N LYS A 98 -6.21 16.05 -0.22
CA LYS A 98 -7.25 17.09 -0.26
C LYS A 98 -6.68 18.50 -0.31
N GLU A 99 -5.57 18.73 0.38
CA GLU A 99 -4.74 19.96 0.34
C GLU A 99 -4.30 20.35 -1.10
N ARG A 100 -4.27 19.40 -2.04
CA ARG A 100 -3.68 19.56 -3.39
C ARG A 100 -4.62 19.25 -4.55
N PHE A 101 -5.80 18.71 -4.25
CA PHE A 101 -6.78 18.26 -5.24
C PHE A 101 -8.19 18.41 -4.63
N ALA A 102 -9.05 19.25 -5.23
CA ALA A 102 -10.43 19.45 -4.78
C ALA A 102 -11.35 18.30 -5.24
N LEU A 103 -11.12 17.11 -4.66
CA LEU A 103 -11.69 15.83 -5.09
C LEU A 103 -13.17 15.63 -4.70
N GLU A 104 -14.06 15.46 -5.68
CA GLU A 104 -15.44 14.97 -5.46
C GLU A 104 -15.52 13.42 -5.39
N VAL A 105 -14.42 12.75 -5.04
CA VAL A 105 -14.39 11.28 -4.85
C VAL A 105 -14.25 10.94 -3.37
N SER A 106 -14.95 9.88 -2.93
CA SER A 106 -15.06 9.57 -1.51
C SER A 106 -13.74 9.19 -0.85
N ASP A 107 -13.59 9.56 0.42
CA ASP A 107 -12.44 9.24 1.27
C ASP A 107 -12.10 7.74 1.29
N ASP A 108 -13.13 6.88 1.26
CA ASP A 108 -13.00 5.44 1.16
C ASP A 108 -12.43 4.99 -0.20
N TYR A 109 -12.83 5.58 -1.32
CA TYR A 109 -12.23 5.33 -2.63
C TYR A 109 -10.74 5.73 -2.66
N ILE A 110 -10.41 6.90 -2.10
CA ILE A 110 -9.02 7.37 -2.00
C ILE A 110 -8.20 6.43 -1.10
N LYS A 111 -8.70 6.07 0.09
CA LYS A 111 -8.06 5.14 1.03
C LYS A 111 -7.90 3.72 0.45
N LYS A 112 -8.88 3.22 -0.31
CA LYS A 112 -8.77 1.95 -1.05
C LYS A 112 -7.68 2.00 -2.12
N THR A 113 -7.58 3.11 -2.84
CA THR A 113 -6.60 3.31 -3.92
C THR A 113 -5.17 3.48 -3.36
N LEU A 114 -4.99 4.29 -2.30
CA LEU A 114 -3.75 4.36 -1.53
C LEU A 114 -3.33 2.99 -1.01
N GLY A 115 -4.27 2.26 -0.38
CA GLY A 115 -4.00 0.93 0.15
C GLY A 115 -3.58 -0.09 -0.92
N LYS A 116 -4.10 0.04 -2.15
CA LYS A 116 -3.59 -0.73 -3.30
C LYS A 116 -2.15 -0.34 -3.62
N LYS A 117 -1.88 0.95 -3.86
CA LYS A 117 -0.53 1.45 -4.20
C LYS A 117 0.52 1.09 -3.14
N TRP A 118 0.17 1.12 -1.85
CA TRP A 118 1.05 0.72 -0.74
C TRP A 118 1.34 -0.79 -0.75
N ARG A 119 0.32 -1.64 -1.00
CA ARG A 119 0.53 -3.09 -1.18
C ARG A 119 1.39 -3.40 -2.41
N ASP A 120 1.16 -2.69 -3.51
CA ASP A 120 1.93 -2.82 -4.75
C ASP A 120 3.41 -2.45 -4.51
N HIS A 121 3.67 -1.31 -3.86
CA HIS A 121 5.03 -0.89 -3.44
C HIS A 121 5.69 -1.92 -2.51
N LYS A 122 4.97 -2.41 -1.50
CA LYS A 122 5.47 -3.44 -0.57
C LYS A 122 5.80 -4.77 -1.29
N SER A 123 5.07 -5.10 -2.36
CA SER A 123 5.36 -6.23 -3.25
C SER A 123 6.65 -6.00 -4.06
N THR A 124 6.81 -4.81 -4.65
CA THR A 124 8.02 -4.40 -5.38
C THR A 124 9.26 -4.49 -4.48
N LEU A 125 9.22 -3.93 -3.26
CA LEU A 125 10.30 -4.05 -2.28
C LEU A 125 10.64 -5.52 -1.95
N LYS A 126 9.62 -6.37 -1.73
CA LYS A 126 9.86 -7.81 -1.50
C LYS A 126 10.51 -8.49 -2.71
N LYS A 127 10.17 -8.09 -3.94
CA LYS A 127 10.80 -8.60 -5.17
C LYS A 127 12.26 -8.16 -5.31
N GLU A 128 12.54 -6.88 -5.13
CA GLU A 128 13.84 -6.26 -5.45
C GLU A 128 14.92 -6.46 -4.38
N TYR A 129 14.52 -6.58 -3.10
CA TYR A 129 15.46 -6.60 -1.97
C TYR A 129 15.37 -7.90 -1.16
N PHE A 130 14.16 -8.44 -0.92
CA PHE A 130 13.99 -9.64 -0.07
C PHE A 130 14.09 -10.98 -0.83
N LYS A 131 13.60 -11.05 -2.08
CA LYS A 131 13.63 -12.28 -2.90
C LYS A 131 14.99 -12.59 -3.53
N LYS A 132 16.00 -11.73 -3.37
CA LYS A 132 17.39 -12.03 -3.77
C LYS A 132 17.97 -13.17 -2.92
N ASP A 133 18.81 -13.99 -3.55
CA ASP A 133 19.54 -15.06 -2.85
C ASP A 133 20.81 -14.47 -2.21
N ILE A 134 20.61 -13.93 -1.00
CA ILE A 134 21.61 -13.26 -0.17
C ILE A 134 21.28 -13.52 1.30
N SER A 135 22.26 -13.38 2.20
CA SER A 135 22.07 -13.72 3.62
C SER A 135 21.07 -12.80 4.33
N LEU A 136 20.39 -13.26 5.39
CA LEU A 136 19.47 -12.42 6.18
C LEU A 136 20.18 -11.18 6.78
N LYS A 137 21.44 -11.35 7.23
CA LYS A 137 22.31 -10.27 7.73
C LYS A 137 22.64 -9.22 6.65
N GLU A 138 22.51 -9.58 5.38
CA GLU A 138 22.69 -8.68 4.23
C GLU A 138 21.37 -8.03 3.81
N LYS A 139 20.26 -8.78 3.80
CA LYS A 139 18.90 -8.22 3.63
C LYS A 139 18.60 -7.12 4.66
N LEU A 140 19.04 -7.28 5.91
CA LEU A 140 18.93 -6.27 6.98
C LEU A 140 19.92 -5.09 6.86
N ARG A 141 20.92 -5.17 5.97
CA ARG A 141 21.85 -4.06 5.67
C ARG A 141 21.47 -3.32 4.39
N ASN A 142 20.88 -4.01 3.41
CA ASN A 142 20.43 -3.46 2.13
C ASN A 142 19.08 -2.70 2.28
N VAL A 143 19.10 -1.61 3.05
CA VAL A 143 17.94 -0.71 3.24
C VAL A 143 17.65 0.02 1.91
N PRO A 144 16.39 0.02 1.40
CA PRO A 144 16.04 0.75 0.18
C PRO A 144 16.23 2.27 0.32
N PRO A 145 16.58 3.00 -0.76
CA PRO A 145 16.64 4.46 -0.74
C PRO A 145 15.31 5.09 -0.30
N GLY A 146 15.36 6.09 0.57
CA GLY A 146 14.17 6.74 1.15
C GLY A 146 13.44 5.93 2.23
N MET A 147 13.94 4.74 2.60
CA MET A 147 13.33 3.91 3.65
C MET A 147 13.99 4.12 5.01
N LEU A 148 13.19 4.16 6.07
CA LEU A 148 13.71 4.21 7.44
C LEU A 148 14.22 2.83 7.87
N ARG A 149 15.47 2.75 8.38
CA ARG A 149 16.13 1.49 8.76
C ARG A 149 15.25 0.59 9.65
N TYR A 150 14.66 1.14 10.71
CA TYR A 150 13.86 0.33 11.65
C TYR A 150 12.64 -0.30 10.97
N GLN A 151 11.93 0.45 10.12
CA GLN A 151 10.79 -0.09 9.36
C GLN A 151 11.22 -1.17 8.37
N TRP A 152 12.37 -0.98 7.71
CA TRP A 152 12.93 -1.98 6.81
C TRP A 152 13.26 -3.27 7.55
N GLU A 153 13.96 -3.18 8.68
CA GLU A 153 14.32 -4.33 9.47
C GLU A 153 13.08 -5.06 10.02
N ASP A 154 12.07 -4.35 10.51
CA ASP A 154 10.80 -4.93 10.95
C ASP A 154 10.07 -5.66 9.81
N ALA A 155 10.01 -5.04 8.62
CA ALA A 155 9.40 -5.65 7.45
C ALA A 155 10.15 -6.91 7.01
N VAL A 156 11.49 -6.91 7.04
CA VAL A 156 12.33 -8.08 6.74
C VAL A 156 12.18 -9.17 7.81
N ARG A 157 12.19 -8.82 9.10
CA ARG A 157 11.91 -9.74 10.22
C ARG A 157 10.54 -10.42 10.06
N PHE A 158 9.51 -9.64 9.72
CA PHE A 158 8.17 -10.15 9.43
C PHE A 158 8.13 -11.05 8.19
N TRP A 159 8.79 -10.66 7.08
CA TRP A 159 8.81 -11.48 5.86
C TRP A 159 9.56 -12.81 6.01
N ASN A 160 10.51 -12.87 6.93
CA ASN A 160 11.25 -14.08 7.31
C ASN A 160 10.56 -14.89 8.43
N SER A 161 9.33 -14.55 8.83
CA SER A 161 8.61 -15.24 9.90
C SER A 161 7.80 -16.45 9.38
N LYS A 162 7.79 -17.53 10.17
CA LYS A 162 7.13 -18.81 9.85
C LYS A 162 5.64 -18.64 9.48
N LYS A 163 4.94 -17.80 10.24
CA LYS A 163 3.55 -17.32 10.01
C LYS A 163 3.27 -16.98 8.55
N ARG A 164 4.26 -16.47 7.81
CA ARG A 164 4.09 -15.97 6.45
C ARG A 164 4.42 -16.99 5.36
N GLU A 165 5.24 -18.01 5.65
CA GLU A 165 5.41 -19.18 4.78
C GLU A 165 4.07 -19.90 4.62
N ASP A 166 3.35 -20.10 5.73
CA ASP A 166 2.03 -20.71 5.74
C ASP A 166 1.00 -19.90 4.94
N CYS A 167 0.99 -18.56 5.07
CA CYS A 167 0.12 -17.72 4.25
C CYS A 167 0.45 -17.77 2.74
N GLU A 168 1.73 -17.81 2.35
CA GLU A 168 2.10 -17.97 0.93
C GLU A 168 1.77 -19.39 0.41
N ARG A 169 1.91 -20.44 1.24
CA ARG A 169 1.48 -21.82 0.95
C ARG A 169 -0.03 -21.93 0.77
N VAL A 170 -0.82 -21.41 1.71
CA VAL A 170 -2.30 -21.38 1.63
C VAL A 170 -2.75 -20.58 0.41
N GLY A 171 -2.22 -19.37 0.21
CA GLY A 171 -2.57 -18.54 -0.95
C GLY A 171 -2.25 -19.18 -2.30
N THR A 172 -1.18 -19.98 -2.37
CA THR A 172 -0.84 -20.76 -3.56
C THR A 172 -1.83 -21.91 -3.77
N SER A 173 -2.15 -22.67 -2.72
CA SER A 173 -3.15 -23.75 -2.80
C SER A 173 -4.56 -23.24 -3.15
N SER A 174 -4.97 -22.09 -2.60
CA SER A 174 -6.24 -21.44 -2.96
C SER A 174 -6.28 -21.01 -4.43
N ARG A 175 -5.17 -20.50 -4.99
CA ARG A 175 -5.08 -20.18 -6.43
C ARG A 175 -5.11 -21.42 -7.31
N GLN A 176 -4.42 -22.49 -6.92
CA GLN A 176 -4.47 -23.79 -7.62
C GLN A 176 -5.88 -24.40 -7.63
N LYS A 177 -6.72 -24.06 -6.65
CA LYS A 177 -8.12 -24.50 -6.55
C LYS A 177 -9.11 -23.56 -7.28
N GLN A 178 -8.64 -22.48 -7.91
CA GLN A 178 -9.48 -21.58 -8.70
C GLN A 178 -9.79 -22.17 -10.08
N LYS A 179 -10.76 -23.09 -10.14
CA LYS A 179 -11.21 -23.80 -11.36
C LYS A 179 -11.73 -22.87 -12.46
N PHE A 180 -12.33 -21.75 -12.08
CA PHE A 180 -12.98 -20.81 -13.00
C PHE A 180 -12.20 -19.50 -13.04
N THR A 181 -11.66 -19.18 -14.22
CA THR A 181 -11.13 -17.86 -14.56
C THR A 181 -12.11 -17.23 -15.55
N HIS A 182 -12.43 -15.94 -15.38
CA HIS A 182 -13.31 -15.23 -16.31
C HIS A 182 -12.57 -14.94 -17.62
N THR A 183 -13.30 -15.00 -18.74
CA THR A 183 -12.76 -14.68 -20.08
C THR A 183 -12.86 -13.20 -20.44
N GLU A 184 -13.51 -12.38 -19.59
CA GLU A 184 -13.51 -10.92 -19.77
C GLU A 184 -12.08 -10.37 -19.85
N GLU A 185 -11.88 -9.43 -20.77
CA GLU A 185 -10.68 -8.59 -20.84
C GLU A 185 -10.62 -7.69 -19.58
N SER A 186 -9.64 -6.77 -19.47
CA SER A 186 -9.52 -5.88 -18.28
C SER A 186 -10.57 -4.76 -18.21
N ARG A 187 -11.84 -5.11 -18.44
CA ARG A 187 -13.04 -4.32 -18.20
C ARG A 187 -13.56 -4.67 -16.80
N SER A 188 -14.39 -3.80 -16.23
CA SER A 188 -15.10 -4.09 -14.98
C SER A 188 -16.54 -4.51 -15.29
N PHE A 189 -17.16 -5.36 -14.48
CA PHE A 189 -18.59 -5.73 -14.62
C PHE A 189 -19.54 -4.52 -14.77
N ALA A 190 -19.21 -3.36 -14.18
CA ALA A 190 -19.96 -2.11 -14.37
C ALA A 190 -19.99 -1.61 -15.83
N SER A 191 -19.02 -2.03 -16.66
CA SER A 191 -18.93 -1.71 -18.08
C SER A 191 -19.85 -2.58 -18.93
N GLU A 192 -20.11 -3.85 -18.56
CA GLU A 192 -21.12 -4.68 -19.24
C GLU A 192 -22.54 -4.21 -18.89
N VAL A 193 -22.78 -3.89 -17.62
CA VAL A 193 -24.08 -3.41 -17.11
C VAL A 193 -24.37 -1.95 -17.51
N SER A 194 -23.40 -1.24 -18.11
CA SER A 194 -23.54 0.16 -18.54
C SER A 194 -24.56 0.39 -19.67
N SER A 195 -25.05 -0.68 -20.30
CA SER A 195 -26.21 -0.65 -21.22
C SER A 195 -27.56 -0.37 -20.52
N GLY A 196 -27.59 -0.30 -19.18
CA GLY A 196 -28.81 -0.17 -18.38
C GLY A 196 -29.60 -1.47 -18.24
N GLN A 197 -29.19 -2.55 -18.93
CA GLN A 197 -29.88 -3.82 -18.94
C GLN A 197 -29.55 -4.63 -17.67
N LYS A 198 -30.57 -5.04 -16.91
CA LYS A 198 -30.41 -5.83 -15.68
C LYS A 198 -30.04 -7.29 -15.98
N VAL A 199 -28.77 -7.53 -16.29
CA VAL A 199 -28.22 -8.88 -16.50
C VAL A 199 -28.35 -9.71 -15.22
N GLY A 200 -29.07 -10.83 -15.30
CA GLY A 200 -29.23 -11.74 -14.16
C GLY A 200 -27.92 -12.46 -13.81
N ARG A 201 -27.72 -12.86 -12.54
CA ARG A 201 -26.49 -13.58 -12.11
C ARG A 201 -26.14 -14.82 -12.96
N LEU A 202 -27.16 -15.50 -13.51
CA LEU A 202 -26.98 -16.63 -14.43
C LEU A 202 -26.48 -16.17 -15.81
N GLN A 203 -27.09 -15.15 -16.40
CA GLN A 203 -26.62 -14.56 -17.67
C GLN A 203 -25.20 -14.00 -17.54
N LEU A 204 -24.87 -13.34 -16.43
CA LEU A 204 -23.52 -12.82 -16.17
C LEU A 204 -22.49 -13.96 -16.08
N PHE A 205 -22.84 -15.10 -15.47
CA PHE A 205 -21.99 -16.30 -15.48
C PHE A 205 -21.82 -16.86 -16.90
N ASP A 206 -22.91 -16.97 -17.65
CA ASP A 206 -22.93 -17.43 -19.05
C ASP A 206 -22.07 -16.56 -19.98
N ILE A 207 -22.07 -15.23 -19.82
CA ILE A 207 -21.25 -14.29 -20.58
C ILE A 207 -19.77 -14.44 -20.19
N THR A 208 -19.48 -14.30 -18.90
CA THR A 208 -18.09 -14.22 -18.38
C THR A 208 -17.30 -15.53 -18.43
N HIS A 209 -17.95 -16.67 -18.66
CA HIS A 209 -17.34 -18.01 -18.71
C HIS A 209 -17.47 -18.70 -20.07
N ARG A 210 -17.80 -17.96 -21.14
CA ARG A 210 -17.68 -18.41 -22.54
C ARG A 210 -16.40 -17.87 -23.19
N LYS A 211 -15.93 -18.56 -24.23
CA LYS A 211 -14.87 -18.07 -25.13
C LYS A 211 -15.49 -17.21 -26.25
N LYS A 212 -14.64 -16.57 -27.07
CA LYS A 212 -15.08 -15.76 -28.23
C LYS A 212 -15.78 -16.58 -29.34
N ASP A 213 -15.66 -17.91 -29.31
CA ASP A 213 -16.40 -18.86 -30.16
C ASP A 213 -17.77 -19.29 -29.59
N GLY A 214 -18.16 -18.77 -28.41
CA GLY A 214 -19.40 -19.12 -27.71
C GLY A 214 -19.37 -20.41 -26.88
N SER A 215 -18.32 -21.22 -26.98
CA SER A 215 -18.15 -22.44 -26.18
C SER A 215 -17.81 -22.13 -24.71
N PRO A 216 -18.14 -23.02 -23.75
CA PRO A 216 -17.72 -22.86 -22.36
C PRO A 216 -16.19 -22.85 -22.21
N ILE A 217 -15.67 -22.09 -21.23
CA ILE A 217 -14.24 -22.02 -20.96
C ILE A 217 -13.66 -23.35 -20.42
N THR A 218 -14.46 -24.10 -19.64
CA THR A 218 -14.15 -25.47 -19.16
C THR A 218 -15.39 -26.37 -19.27
N SER A 219 -15.21 -27.69 -19.25
CA SER A 219 -16.32 -28.66 -19.20
C SER A 219 -17.24 -28.43 -18.00
N GLU A 220 -16.65 -28.26 -16.82
CA GLU A 220 -17.35 -27.96 -15.56
C GLU A 220 -18.19 -26.67 -15.66
N ALA A 221 -17.72 -25.67 -16.40
CA ALA A 221 -18.52 -24.46 -16.65
C ALA A 221 -19.71 -24.75 -17.58
N GLY A 222 -19.51 -25.59 -18.60
CA GLY A 222 -20.58 -26.06 -19.49
C GLY A 222 -21.65 -26.86 -18.76
N GLU A 223 -21.26 -27.76 -17.86
CA GLU A 223 -22.15 -28.51 -16.97
C GLU A 223 -22.98 -27.56 -16.09
N ILE A 224 -22.33 -26.57 -15.46
CA ILE A 224 -23.01 -25.56 -14.63
C ILE A 224 -23.99 -24.71 -15.45
N MET A 225 -23.66 -24.37 -16.70
CA MET A 225 -24.58 -23.65 -17.61
C MET A 225 -25.76 -24.55 -18.04
N PHE A 226 -25.54 -25.84 -18.26
CA PHE A 226 -26.58 -26.79 -18.66
C PHE A 226 -27.56 -27.12 -17.52
N ILE A 227 -27.03 -27.42 -16.33
CA ILE A 227 -27.81 -27.76 -15.13
C ILE A 227 -28.70 -26.58 -14.67
N ARG A 228 -28.32 -25.34 -14.99
CA ARG A 228 -29.07 -24.11 -14.60
C ARG A 228 -29.95 -23.53 -15.71
N ARG A 229 -30.17 -24.28 -16.80
CA ARG A 229 -31.07 -23.95 -17.92
C ARG A 229 -32.28 -24.87 -18.02
N ASN A 230 -32.34 -25.91 -17.16
CA ASN A 230 -33.48 -26.80 -16.94
C ASN A 230 -34.04 -26.52 -15.54
#